data_AF-A0A967L858-F1
#
_entry.id   AF-A0A967L858-F1
#
_cell.length_a   1.000
_cell.length_b   1.000
_cell.length_c   1.000
_cell.angle_alpha   90.00
_cell.angle_beta   90.00
_cell.angle_gamma   90.00
#
_symmetry.space_group_name_H-M   'P 1'
#
loop_
_entity.id
_entity.type
_entity.pdbx_description
1 polymer ?
#
loop_
_entity_poly.entity_id
_entity_poly.type
_entity_poly.pdbx_seq_one_letter_code
_entity_poly.pdbx_strand_id
1 'polypeptide(L)'
;EHSGHANIPSASTCWNCHQHVRKESPKLEPLRRSFDESYENYDGEPIKWVRVHRIPDYVFFNHSAHLNRGISCVSCHGKVNEMEVVYQAEPHSMGWCLDCHRAPENHLRPLEEVFNLDYEAGEYLKENEILDAEGERITTQEDLGTFLKAHWNIQSKESCSTCHR
;
A
#
# COMPACT_ATOMS: atom_id res chain seq x y z
N GLU A 1 2.41 8.27 6.51
CA GLU A 1 3.72 7.69 6.12
C GLU A 1 4.66 8.81 5.67
N HIS A 2 5.96 8.75 6.01
CA HIS A 2 6.95 9.79 5.72
C HIS A 2 7.99 9.40 4.66
N SER A 3 8.31 8.10 4.47
CA SER A 3 9.29 7.63 3.50
C SER A 3 8.71 7.50 2.09
N GLY A 4 9.58 7.69 1.08
CA GLY A 4 9.27 7.36 -0.31
C GLY A 4 9.25 5.85 -0.58
N HIS A 5 9.84 5.06 0.32
CA HIS A 5 9.96 3.61 0.19
C HIS A 5 9.26 2.91 1.36
N ALA A 6 8.42 1.92 1.05
CA ALA A 6 7.87 1.00 2.03
C ALA A 6 8.92 -0.09 2.35
N ASN A 7 9.28 -0.22 3.62
CA ASN A 7 10.30 -1.16 4.06
C ASN A 7 9.69 -2.55 4.32
N ILE A 8 10.47 -3.60 4.04
CA ILE A 8 10.21 -4.93 4.57
C ILE A 8 10.70 -4.96 6.03
N PRO A 9 9.93 -5.49 6.99
CA PRO A 9 10.35 -5.55 8.38
C PRO A 9 11.64 -6.37 8.54
N SER A 10 12.49 -5.97 9.47
CA SER A 10 13.68 -6.73 9.84
C SER A 10 13.30 -8.05 10.53
N ALA A 11 14.22 -9.02 10.53
CA ALA A 11 14.03 -10.30 11.19
C ALA A 11 13.66 -10.16 12.68
N SER A 12 14.18 -9.12 13.36
CA SER A 12 13.84 -8.79 14.75
C SER A 12 12.35 -8.60 14.98
N THR A 13 11.64 -7.93 14.05
CA THR A 13 10.19 -7.72 14.15
C THR A 13 9.45 -9.06 14.20
N CYS A 14 9.88 -10.03 13.38
CA CYS A 14 9.32 -11.37 13.36
C CYS A 14 9.69 -12.15 14.63
N TRP A 15 10.94 -12.02 15.07
CA TRP A 15 11.47 -12.78 16.21
C TRP A 15 10.83 -12.39 17.55
N ASN A 16 10.42 -11.13 17.72
CA ASN A 16 9.73 -10.65 18.92
C ASN A 16 8.60 -11.58 19.37
N CYS A 17 7.85 -12.15 18.42
CA CYS A 17 6.80 -13.13 18.68
C CYS A 17 7.28 -14.58 18.48
N HIS A 18 8.01 -14.85 17.39
CA HIS A 18 8.36 -16.22 17.00
C HIS A 18 9.40 -16.91 17.89
N GLN A 19 10.07 -16.16 18.77
CA GLN A 19 10.85 -16.75 19.87
C GLN A 19 9.97 -17.56 20.85
N HIS A 20 8.66 -17.29 20.90
CA HIS A 20 7.68 -18.01 21.73
C HIS A 20 6.62 -18.75 20.90
N VAL A 21 6.25 -18.24 19.73
CA VAL A 21 5.15 -18.77 18.92
C VAL A 21 5.66 -19.62 17.77
N ARG A 22 5.36 -20.92 17.83
CA ARG A 22 5.74 -21.91 16.79
C ARG A 22 7.24 -21.90 16.47
N LYS A 23 8.10 -21.62 17.46
CA LYS A 23 9.56 -21.50 17.33
C LYS A 23 10.18 -22.65 16.53
N GLU A 24 9.77 -23.89 16.81
CA GLU A 24 10.31 -25.10 16.19
C GLU A 24 9.70 -25.46 14.82
N SER A 25 8.86 -24.59 14.25
CA SER A 25 8.30 -24.80 12.92
C SER A 25 9.42 -24.87 11.87
N PRO A 26 9.45 -25.90 11.01
CA PRO A 26 10.41 -25.96 9.90
C PRO A 26 10.33 -24.75 8.97
N LYS A 27 9.13 -24.15 8.82
CA LYS A 27 8.93 -22.95 7.98
C LYS A 27 9.67 -21.70 8.50
N LEU A 28 10.07 -21.68 9.78
CA LEU A 28 10.78 -20.56 10.40
C LEU A 28 12.30 -20.75 10.40
N GLU A 29 12.83 -21.77 9.74
CA GLU A 29 14.27 -21.96 9.61
C GLU A 29 15.00 -20.69 9.11
N PRO A 30 14.55 -19.98 8.05
CA PRO A 30 15.24 -18.75 7.63
C PRO A 30 15.28 -17.67 8.71
N LEU A 31 14.22 -17.56 9.51
CA LEU A 31 14.14 -16.60 10.60
C LEU A 31 15.07 -16.97 11.77
N ARG A 32 15.12 -18.27 12.14
CA ARG A 32 16.02 -18.75 13.20
C ARG A 32 17.49 -18.60 12.82
N ARG A 33 17.86 -18.95 11.60
CA ARG A 33 19.23 -18.72 11.09
C ARG A 33 19.64 -17.26 11.17
N SER A 34 18.70 -16.36 10.85
CA SER A 34 18.92 -14.92 10.83
C SER A 34 19.00 -14.27 12.21
N PHE A 35 18.26 -14.78 13.22
CA PHE A 35 18.05 -14.02 14.47
C PHE A 35 18.09 -14.83 15.78
N ASP A 36 18.04 -16.17 15.74
CA ASP A 36 18.10 -17.00 16.95
C ASP A 36 19.54 -17.42 17.26
N GLU A 37 20.24 -16.69 18.11
CA GLU A 37 21.62 -17.00 18.53
C GLU A 37 21.78 -18.39 19.17
N SER A 38 20.69 -18.99 19.67
CA SER A 38 20.71 -20.35 20.24
C SER A 38 20.55 -21.46 19.21
N TYR A 39 20.23 -21.12 17.96
CA TYR A 39 20.02 -22.09 16.89
C TYR A 39 21.35 -22.59 16.33
N GLU A 40 21.48 -23.91 16.14
CA GLU A 40 22.72 -24.56 15.68
C GLU A 40 23.28 -23.97 14.38
N ASN A 41 22.40 -23.60 13.44
CA ASN A 41 22.76 -23.01 12.15
C ASN A 41 22.61 -21.48 12.11
N TYR A 42 22.68 -20.80 13.26
CA TYR A 42 22.68 -19.35 13.32
C TYR A 42 23.87 -18.77 12.55
N ASP A 43 23.59 -17.88 11.59
CA ASP A 43 24.60 -17.18 10.80
C ASP A 43 24.46 -15.65 10.87
N GLY A 44 23.36 -15.14 11.43
CA GLY A 44 23.09 -13.71 11.54
C GLY A 44 22.80 -13.03 10.19
N GLU A 45 22.71 -13.80 9.10
CA GLU A 45 22.49 -13.26 7.76
C GLU A 45 21.02 -12.83 7.61
N PRO A 46 20.73 -11.69 6.96
CA PRO A 46 19.36 -11.25 6.74
C PRO A 46 18.55 -12.23 5.88
N ILE A 47 17.25 -12.32 6.16
CA ILE A 47 16.31 -13.11 5.35
C ILE A 47 16.33 -12.58 3.90
N LYS A 48 16.60 -13.48 2.95
CA LYS A 48 16.67 -13.18 1.51
C LYS A 48 15.29 -13.13 0.87
N TRP A 49 14.57 -12.04 1.12
CA TRP A 49 13.26 -11.82 0.51
C TRP A 49 13.32 -11.68 -1.01
N VAL A 50 12.36 -12.30 -1.70
CA VAL A 50 12.14 -12.08 -3.12
C VAL A 50 11.23 -10.86 -3.28
N ARG A 51 11.72 -9.84 -3.99
CA ARG A 51 10.93 -8.65 -4.29
C ARG A 51 9.97 -8.92 -5.44
N VAL A 52 8.67 -8.94 -5.14
CA VAL A 52 7.60 -9.16 -6.13
C VAL A 52 7.33 -7.91 -6.96
N HIS A 53 7.17 -6.76 -6.29
CA HIS A 53 6.90 -5.49 -6.95
C HIS A 53 8.21 -4.74 -7.20
N ARG A 54 8.66 -4.73 -8.46
CA ARG A 54 9.85 -3.99 -8.89
C ARG A 54 9.53 -3.14 -10.12
N ILE A 55 9.44 -1.84 -9.90
CA ILE A 55 9.49 -0.86 -10.98
C ILE A 55 10.93 -0.72 -11.49
N PRO A 56 11.13 -0.32 -12.76
CA PRO A 56 12.47 -0.06 -13.29
C PRO A 56 13.19 1.03 -12.49
N ASP A 57 14.53 0.92 -12.38
CA ASP A 57 15.33 1.77 -11.50
C ASP A 57 15.37 3.26 -11.97
N TYR A 58 15.01 3.54 -13.23
CA TYR A 58 14.84 4.90 -13.78
C TYR A 58 13.45 5.52 -13.49
N VAL A 59 12.63 4.84 -12.68
CA VAL A 59 11.34 5.33 -12.20
C VAL A 59 11.43 5.56 -10.70
N PHE A 60 11.38 6.83 -10.32
CA PHE A 60 11.25 7.24 -8.93
C PHE A 60 9.80 7.18 -8.48
N PHE A 61 9.49 6.25 -7.59
CA PHE A 61 8.18 6.13 -6.93
C PHE A 61 8.29 6.53 -5.45
N ASN A 62 7.25 7.21 -4.95
CA ASN A 62 7.20 7.69 -3.57
C ASN A 62 5.88 7.26 -2.91
N HIS A 63 5.94 6.34 -1.93
CA HIS A 63 4.75 5.84 -1.21
C HIS A 63 4.02 6.95 -0.45
N SER A 64 4.73 7.80 0.29
CA SER A 64 4.11 8.86 1.09
C SER A 64 3.34 9.88 0.24
N ALA A 65 3.77 10.12 -1.00
CA ALA A 65 3.05 10.99 -1.93
C ALA A 65 1.63 10.49 -2.27
N HIS A 66 1.40 9.17 -2.22
CA HIS A 66 0.13 8.55 -2.55
C HIS A 66 -0.72 8.30 -1.29
N LEU A 67 -0.12 7.67 -0.27
CA LEU A 67 -0.82 7.34 0.98
C LEU A 67 -1.37 8.59 1.67
N ASN A 68 -0.59 9.67 1.72
CA ASN A 68 -1.00 10.92 2.37
C ASN A 68 -2.03 11.71 1.52
N ARG A 69 -2.42 11.20 0.35
CA ARG A 69 -3.44 11.77 -0.54
C ARG A 69 -4.67 10.88 -0.69
N GLY A 70 -4.83 9.87 0.16
CA GLY A 70 -6.04 9.04 0.13
C GLY A 70 -5.98 7.91 -0.89
N ILE A 71 -4.79 7.49 -1.34
CA ILE A 71 -4.62 6.28 -2.16
C ILE A 71 -4.16 5.15 -1.25
N SER A 72 -4.85 4.01 -1.28
CA SER A 72 -4.56 2.87 -0.41
C SER A 72 -3.66 1.83 -1.05
N CYS A 73 -3.09 0.99 -0.19
CA CYS A 73 -2.42 -0.24 -0.56
C CYS A 73 -3.25 -1.11 -1.52
N VAL A 74 -4.56 -1.24 -1.31
CA VAL A 74 -5.42 -2.13 -2.12
C VAL A 74 -5.43 -1.72 -3.59
N SER A 75 -5.46 -0.42 -3.86
CA SER A 75 -5.52 0.12 -5.23
C SER A 75 -4.28 -0.22 -6.07
N CYS A 76 -3.14 -0.54 -5.42
CA CYS A 76 -1.89 -0.87 -6.11
C CYS A 76 -1.45 -2.31 -5.90
N HIS A 77 -1.70 -2.90 -4.73
CA HIS A 77 -1.18 -4.22 -4.36
C HIS A 77 -2.27 -5.29 -4.28
N GLY A 78 -3.54 -4.93 -4.55
CA GLY A 78 -4.68 -5.81 -4.35
C GLY A 78 -4.96 -6.10 -2.88
N LYS A 79 -5.86 -7.06 -2.64
CA LYS A 79 -6.25 -7.49 -1.28
C LYS A 79 -5.17 -8.36 -0.62
N VAL A 80 -4.08 -7.73 -0.19
CA VAL A 80 -2.93 -8.42 0.44
C VAL A 80 -3.33 -9.24 1.68
N ASN A 81 -4.37 -8.83 2.41
CA ASN A 81 -4.94 -9.59 3.53
C ASN A 81 -5.52 -10.96 3.15
N GLU A 82 -5.89 -11.15 1.88
CA GLU A 82 -6.43 -12.40 1.35
C GLU A 82 -5.36 -13.20 0.58
N MET A 83 -4.13 -12.68 0.47
CA MET A 83 -3.03 -13.36 -0.22
C MET A 83 -2.25 -14.27 0.73
N GLU A 84 -2.36 -15.59 0.54
CA GLU A 84 -1.49 -16.55 1.26
C GLU A 84 0.00 -16.33 0.91
N VAL A 85 0.27 -16.03 -0.36
CA VAL A 85 1.58 -15.62 -0.86
C VAL A 85 1.37 -14.38 -1.72
N VAL A 86 2.13 -13.31 -1.44
CA VAL A 86 2.04 -12.06 -2.19
C VAL A 86 2.40 -12.30 -3.66
N TYR A 87 1.52 -11.86 -4.55
CA TYR A 87 1.75 -11.83 -5.98
C TYR A 87 1.53 -10.40 -6.51
N GLN A 88 1.89 -10.18 -7.78
CA GLN A 88 1.65 -8.91 -8.44
C GLN A 88 0.20 -8.86 -8.94
N ALA A 89 -0.68 -8.19 -8.19
CA ALA A 89 -2.08 -8.02 -8.56
C ALA A 89 -2.26 -7.03 -9.71
N GLU A 90 -1.54 -5.91 -9.66
CA GLU A 90 -1.60 -4.83 -10.65
C GLU A 90 -0.33 -4.77 -11.51
N PRO A 91 -0.43 -4.40 -12.80
CA PRO A 91 0.69 -4.46 -13.73
C PRO A 91 1.81 -3.45 -13.42
N HIS A 92 1.50 -2.34 -12.73
CA HIS A 92 2.45 -1.23 -12.46
C HIS A 92 3.19 -0.73 -13.70
N SER A 93 2.52 -0.80 -14.84
CA SER A 93 3.01 -0.24 -16.09
C SER A 93 2.82 1.28 -16.11
N MET A 94 3.59 1.98 -16.95
CA MET A 94 3.42 3.43 -17.12
C MET A 94 1.99 3.80 -17.52
N GLY A 95 1.36 3.02 -18.41
CA GLY A 95 -0.03 3.25 -18.82
C GLY A 95 -0.99 3.19 -17.64
N TRP A 96 -0.90 2.12 -16.85
CA TRP A 96 -1.71 1.94 -15.64
C TRP A 96 -1.50 3.08 -14.62
N CYS A 97 -0.25 3.50 -14.39
CA CYS A 97 0.03 4.64 -13.52
C CYS A 97 -0.60 5.94 -14.05
N LEU A 98 -0.49 6.20 -15.36
CA LEU A 98 -1.02 7.41 -15.98
C LEU A 98 -2.54 7.43 -16.01
N ASP A 99 -3.19 6.28 -16.18
CA ASP A 99 -4.66 6.19 -16.15
C ASP A 99 -5.17 6.58 -14.75
N CYS A 100 -4.53 6.10 -13.70
CA CYS A 100 -4.82 6.54 -12.33
C CYS A 100 -4.48 8.03 -12.10
N HIS A 101 -3.36 8.53 -12.63
CA HIS A 101 -3.01 9.95 -12.50
C HIS A 101 -3.99 10.87 -13.26
N ARG A 102 -4.62 10.42 -14.35
CA ARG A 102 -5.63 11.20 -15.09
C ARG A 102 -6.97 11.24 -14.37
N ALA A 103 -7.34 10.12 -13.74
CA ALA A 103 -8.62 9.97 -13.04
C ALA A 103 -8.44 9.45 -11.60
N PRO A 104 -7.77 10.21 -10.71
CA PRO A 104 -7.50 9.76 -9.35
C PRO A 104 -8.78 9.60 -8.52
N GLU A 105 -9.84 10.34 -8.83
CA GLU A 105 -11.16 10.26 -8.18
C GLU A 105 -11.74 8.84 -8.08
N ASN A 106 -11.39 7.96 -9.03
CA ASN A 106 -11.83 6.56 -9.00
C ASN A 106 -11.17 5.72 -7.89
N HIS A 107 -10.14 6.25 -7.22
CA HIS A 107 -9.34 5.53 -6.23
C HIS A 107 -9.13 6.30 -4.92
N LEU A 108 -9.51 7.59 -4.89
CA LEU A 108 -9.41 8.43 -3.70
C LEU A 108 -10.40 7.97 -2.63
N ARG A 109 -9.91 7.89 -1.40
CA ARG A 109 -10.72 7.60 -0.21
C ARG A 109 -10.37 8.55 0.94
N PRO A 110 -11.26 8.68 1.94
CA PRO A 110 -10.98 9.38 3.19
C PRO A 110 -9.66 8.92 3.83
N LEU A 111 -8.92 9.84 4.46
CA LEU A 111 -7.56 9.52 4.95
C LEU A 111 -7.57 8.46 6.06
N GLU A 112 -8.64 8.44 6.86
CA GLU A 112 -8.89 7.45 7.90
C GLU A 112 -9.12 6.04 7.33
N GLU A 113 -9.53 5.92 6.06
CA GLU A 113 -9.82 4.65 5.39
C GLU A 113 -8.67 4.13 4.52
N VAL A 114 -7.53 4.84 4.45
CA VAL A 114 -6.35 4.46 3.63
C VAL A 114 -5.83 3.07 3.96
N PHE A 115 -5.86 2.69 5.25
CA PHE A 115 -5.39 1.38 5.71
C PHE A 115 -6.52 0.36 5.93
N ASN A 116 -7.78 0.73 5.68
CA ASN A 116 -8.88 -0.20 5.66
C ASN A 116 -8.89 -0.96 4.33
N LEU A 117 -8.60 -2.26 4.39
CA LEU A 117 -8.48 -3.12 3.20
C LEU A 117 -9.85 -3.59 2.67
N ASP A 118 -10.91 -3.45 3.47
CA ASP A 118 -12.28 -3.82 3.12
C ASP A 118 -13.16 -2.59 2.87
N TYR A 119 -12.53 -1.43 2.64
CA TYR A 119 -13.22 -0.19 2.31
C TYR A 119 -14.06 -0.31 1.04
N GLU A 120 -15.32 0.07 1.15
CA GLU A 120 -16.30 0.20 0.07
C GLU A 120 -16.95 1.59 0.17
N ALA A 121 -16.82 2.41 -0.87
CA ALA A 121 -17.33 3.78 -0.85
C ALA A 121 -18.83 3.85 -0.57
N GLY A 122 -19.60 2.90 -1.12
CA GLY A 122 -21.05 2.83 -0.90
C GLY A 122 -21.43 2.60 0.57
N GLU A 123 -20.69 1.79 1.31
CA GLU A 123 -20.94 1.58 2.74
C GLU A 123 -20.49 2.81 3.55
N TYR A 124 -19.32 3.36 3.24
CA TYR A 124 -18.83 4.57 3.90
C TYR A 124 -19.82 5.74 3.75
N LEU A 125 -20.40 5.93 2.56
CA LEU A 125 -21.36 7.00 2.27
C LEU A 125 -22.75 6.76 2.87
N LYS A 126 -23.09 5.54 3.31
CA LYS A 126 -24.32 5.28 4.09
C LYS A 126 -24.18 5.82 5.51
N GLU A 127 -23.01 5.61 6.11
CA GLU A 127 -22.70 6.00 7.49
C GLU A 127 -22.28 7.47 7.60
N ASN A 128 -21.68 8.03 6.55
CA ASN A 128 -21.17 9.40 6.51
C ASN A 128 -21.91 10.20 5.44
N GLU A 129 -22.78 11.11 5.86
CA GLU A 129 -23.45 12.02 4.95
C GLU A 129 -22.48 13.12 4.48
N ILE A 130 -22.06 13.02 3.22
CA ILE A 130 -21.24 14.02 2.55
C ILE A 130 -22.10 14.68 1.47
N LEU A 131 -22.10 16.01 1.48
CA LEU A 131 -22.81 16.84 0.51
C LEU A 131 -21.83 17.45 -0.49
N ASP A 132 -22.26 17.59 -1.73
CA ASP A 132 -21.53 18.32 -2.76
C ASP A 132 -21.67 19.85 -2.59
N ALA A 133 -21.20 20.62 -3.58
CA ALA A 133 -21.24 22.08 -3.53
C ALA A 133 -22.68 22.64 -3.63
N GLU A 134 -23.58 21.88 -4.23
CA GLU A 134 -25.00 22.18 -4.43
C GLU A 134 -25.86 21.75 -3.24
N GLY A 135 -25.30 20.98 -2.30
CA GLY A 135 -25.98 20.46 -1.12
C GLY A 135 -26.67 19.11 -1.35
N GLU A 136 -26.40 18.44 -2.47
CA GLU A 136 -26.90 17.11 -2.76
C GLU A 136 -25.99 16.03 -2.15
N ARG A 137 -26.58 14.90 -1.75
CA ARG A 137 -25.84 13.82 -1.11
C ARG A 137 -25.02 13.04 -2.13
N ILE A 138 -23.73 12.92 -1.84
CA ILE A 138 -22.80 12.08 -2.58
C ILE A 138 -23.10 10.60 -2.30
N THR A 139 -23.21 9.79 -3.36
CA THR A 139 -23.56 8.36 -3.24
C THR A 139 -22.61 7.42 -3.99
N THR A 140 -21.73 7.96 -4.84
CA THR A 140 -20.82 7.17 -5.68
C THR A 140 -19.36 7.40 -5.30
N GLN A 141 -18.49 6.45 -5.65
CA GLN A 141 -17.04 6.58 -5.51
C GLN A 141 -16.50 7.75 -6.34
N GLU A 142 -17.00 7.95 -7.55
CA GLU A 142 -16.54 9.02 -8.46
C GLU A 142 -16.84 10.41 -7.88
N ASP A 143 -18.06 10.60 -7.36
CA ASP A 143 -18.48 11.85 -6.74
C ASP A 143 -17.69 12.12 -5.46
N LEU A 144 -17.51 11.11 -4.61
CA LEU A 144 -16.68 11.21 -3.40
C LEU A 144 -15.24 11.55 -3.75
N GLY A 145 -14.65 10.85 -4.72
CA GLY A 145 -13.29 11.11 -5.16
C GLY A 145 -13.13 12.51 -5.75
N THR A 146 -14.12 12.99 -6.51
CA THR A 146 -14.15 14.35 -7.06
C THR A 146 -14.21 15.40 -5.95
N PHE A 147 -15.06 15.17 -4.95
CA PHE A 147 -15.14 16.00 -3.75
C PHE A 147 -13.80 16.03 -3.01
N LEU A 148 -13.18 14.88 -2.75
CA LEU A 148 -11.89 14.78 -2.05
C LEU A 148 -10.75 15.43 -2.84
N LYS A 149 -10.73 15.25 -4.16
CA LYS A 149 -9.76 15.88 -5.06
C LYS A 149 -9.83 17.39 -4.97
N ALA A 150 -11.03 17.97 -4.98
CA ALA A 150 -11.25 19.41 -4.82
C ALA A 150 -10.91 19.87 -3.40
N HIS A 151 -11.43 19.19 -2.38
CA HIS A 151 -11.28 19.54 -0.97
C HIS A 151 -9.81 19.56 -0.52
N TRP A 152 -8.99 18.62 -0.99
CA TRP A 152 -7.57 18.53 -0.67
C TRP A 152 -6.64 19.16 -1.73
N ASN A 153 -7.21 19.81 -2.74
CA ASN A 153 -6.49 20.38 -3.88
C ASN A 153 -5.46 19.39 -4.46
N ILE A 154 -5.92 18.19 -4.79
CA ILE A 154 -5.07 17.13 -5.36
C ILE A 154 -4.79 17.46 -6.82
N GLN A 155 -3.51 17.70 -7.10
CA GLN A 155 -2.98 17.93 -8.43
C GLN A 155 -2.12 16.72 -8.82
N SER A 156 -2.77 15.71 -9.40
CA SER A 156 -2.05 14.57 -9.99
C SER A 156 -1.18 15.07 -11.15
N LYS A 157 0.00 14.47 -11.31
CA LYS A 157 1.01 14.94 -12.26
C LYS A 157 1.19 13.94 -13.38
N GLU A 158 1.19 14.41 -14.62
CA GLU A 158 1.37 13.57 -15.82
C GLU A 158 2.71 13.83 -16.54
N SER A 159 3.53 14.75 -16.02
CA SER A 159 4.81 15.08 -16.65
C SER A 159 5.86 14.01 -16.39
N CYS A 160 6.76 13.81 -17.36
CA CYS A 160 7.90 12.89 -17.25
C CYS A 160 8.74 13.16 -15.99
N SER A 161 8.95 14.43 -15.64
CA SER A 161 9.72 14.88 -14.47
C SER A 161 9.14 14.44 -13.13
N THR A 162 7.90 13.97 -13.10
CA THR A 162 7.27 13.45 -11.88
C THR A 162 7.97 12.16 -11.41
N CYS A 163 8.23 11.25 -12.36
CA CYS A 163 8.68 9.89 -12.07
C CYS A 163 10.04 9.57 -12.71
N HIS A 164 10.41 10.21 -13.81
CA HIS A 164 11.70 10.02 -14.48
C HIS A 164 12.66 11.15 -14.06
N ARG A 165 13.58 10.82 -13.16
CA ARG A 165 14.51 11.76 -12.52
C ARG A 165 15.93 11.20 -12.56
#